data_AF-A0A0C9VEJ5-F1
#
_entry.id   AF-A0A0C9VEJ5-F1
#
_cell.length_a   1.000
_cell.length_b   1.000
_cell.length_c   1.000
_cell.angle_alpha   90.00
_cell.angle_beta   90.00
_cell.angle_gamma   90.00
#
_symmetry.space_group_name_H-M   'P 1'
#
loop_
_entity.id
_entity.type
_entity.pdbx_description
1 polymer ?
#
loop_
_entity_poly.entity_id
_entity_poly.type
_entity_poly.pdbx_seq_one_letter_code
_entity_poly.pdbx_strand_id
1 'polypeptide(L)'
;KALDALHFLAESFSLNINFQKGDIQYTNGPGLLHAKEAFWDDEVYKRYLSRMWLRNDKLAWETPEAMQATWAKLYSVPPLKQRFPLKPEIRLNEHGHVR
;
A
#
# COMPACT_ATOMS: atom_id res chain seq x y z
N LYS A 1 0.21 5.31 25.11
CA LYS A 1 -0.39 4.08 25.69
C LYS A 1 -0.97 3.14 24.63
N ALA A 2 -1.98 3.53 23.84
CA ALA A 2 -2.55 2.64 22.80
C ALA A 2 -1.60 2.42 21.61
N LEU A 3 -0.95 3.49 21.10
CA LEU A 3 0.02 3.38 20.01
C LEU A 3 1.27 2.60 20.42
N ASP A 4 1.75 2.75 21.66
CA ASP A 4 2.89 1.97 22.17
C ASP A 4 2.55 0.49 22.23
N ALA A 5 1.37 0.13 22.74
CA ALA A 5 0.90 -1.25 22.74
C ALA A 5 0.80 -1.81 21.31
N LEU A 6 0.27 -1.03 20.37
CA LEU A 6 0.22 -1.42 18.97
C LEU A 6 1.63 -1.64 18.39
N HIS A 7 2.57 -0.75 18.70
CA HIS A 7 3.95 -0.83 18.23
C HIS A 7 4.65 -2.09 18.74
N PHE A 8 4.63 -2.33 20.06
CA PHE A 8 5.31 -3.49 20.65
C PHE A 8 4.68 -4.82 20.21
N LEU A 9 3.35 -4.85 20.02
CA LEU A 9 2.68 -6.03 19.45
C LEU A 9 3.07 -6.24 17.99
N ALA A 10 3.07 -5.17 17.18
CA ALA A 10 3.46 -5.27 15.78
C ALA A 10 4.91 -5.75 15.63
N GLU A 11 5.82 -5.27 16.48
CA GLU A 11 7.22 -5.73 16.50
C GLU A 11 7.32 -7.22 16.87
N SER A 12 6.65 -7.63 17.96
CA SER A 12 6.68 -9.01 18.46
C SER A 12 6.10 -10.05 17.49
N PHE A 13 5.11 -9.66 16.69
CA PHE A 13 4.41 -10.53 15.73
C PHE A 13 4.76 -10.20 14.28
N SER A 14 5.81 -9.41 14.03
CA SER A 14 6.23 -9.07 12.68
C SER A 14 6.80 -10.28 11.94
N LEU A 15 6.53 -10.35 10.64
CA LEU A 15 7.16 -11.30 9.73
C LEU A 15 8.01 -10.52 8.72
N ASN A 16 9.32 -10.76 8.76
CA ASN A 16 10.26 -10.19 7.79
C ASN A 16 10.28 -11.04 6.52
N ILE A 17 9.98 -10.42 5.39
CA ILE A 17 9.92 -11.09 4.09
C ILE A 17 11.04 -10.54 3.22
N ASN A 18 11.96 -11.41 2.80
CA ASN A 18 13.05 -11.08 1.90
C ASN A 18 12.59 -11.09 0.43
N PHE A 19 11.95 -10.00 0.01
CA PHE A 19 11.41 -9.84 -1.36
C PHE A 19 12.49 -9.96 -2.44
N GLN A 20 12.34 -10.94 -3.33
CA GLN A 20 13.15 -11.11 -4.52
C GLN A 20 12.48 -10.52 -5.76
N LYS A 21 13.27 -10.29 -6.81
CA LYS A 21 12.74 -9.84 -8.10
C LYS A 21 11.77 -10.88 -8.65
N GLY A 22 10.53 -10.47 -8.89
CA GLY A 22 9.46 -11.33 -9.40
C GLY A 22 8.49 -11.81 -8.32
N ASP A 23 8.84 -11.66 -7.03
CA ASP A 23 7.92 -11.96 -5.94
C ASP A 23 6.73 -11.00 -5.94
N ILE A 24 5.55 -11.51 -5.58
CA ILE A 24 4.31 -10.74 -5.48
C ILE A 24 3.73 -10.90 -4.08
N GLN A 25 3.46 -9.78 -3.40
CA GLN A 25 2.72 -9.77 -2.13
C GLN A 25 1.25 -9.51 -2.38
N TYR A 26 0.39 -10.39 -1.85
CA TYR A 26 -1.03 -10.11 -1.67
C TYR A 26 -1.35 -10.03 -0.19
N THR A 27 -1.90 -8.90 0.25
CA THR A 27 -2.27 -8.67 1.65
C THR A 27 -3.72 -8.20 1.74
N ASN A 28 -4.39 -8.57 2.82
CA ASN A 28 -5.69 -7.99 3.16
C ASN A 28 -5.46 -6.63 3.85
N GLY A 29 -5.58 -5.53 3.09
CA GLY A 29 -5.21 -4.18 3.53
C GLY A 29 -5.80 -3.76 4.88
N PRO A 30 -7.13 -3.87 5.11
CA PRO A 30 -7.74 -3.53 6.39
C PRO A 30 -7.33 -4.42 7.59
N GLY A 31 -6.85 -5.63 7.33
CA GLY A 31 -6.55 -6.62 8.38
C GLY A 31 -5.07 -6.75 8.74
N LEU A 32 -4.16 -6.15 7.97
CA LEU A 32 -2.71 -6.33 8.14
C LEU A 32 -1.96 -5.01 8.06
N LEU A 33 -1.20 -4.72 9.11
CA LEU A 33 -0.20 -3.65 9.10
C LEU A 33 1.03 -4.11 8.30
N HIS A 34 1.55 -3.23 7.45
CA HIS A 34 2.77 -3.47 6.70
C HIS A 34 3.73 -2.31 6.89
N ALA A 35 5.01 -2.63 7.00
CA ALA A 35 6.10 -1.67 7.12
C ALA A 35 7.25 -2.08 6.20
N LYS A 36 8.22 -1.18 6.07
CA LYS A 36 9.50 -1.47 5.44
C LYS A 36 10.61 -1.00 6.37
N GLU A 37 11.72 -1.72 6.38
CA GLU A 37 12.93 -1.25 7.03
C GLU A 37 13.55 -0.07 6.26
N ALA A 38 14.47 0.63 6.94
CA ALA A 38 15.32 1.61 6.30
C ALA A 38 16.21 0.89 5.27
N PHE A 39 16.37 1.51 4.10
CA PHE A 39 17.23 1.00 3.04
C PHE A 39 17.90 2.17 2.33
N TRP A 40 19.01 1.90 1.66
CA TRP A 40 19.75 2.84 0.84
C TRP A 40 19.80 2.27 -0.58
N ASP A 41 19.47 3.08 -1.56
CA ASP A 41 19.71 2.73 -2.96
C ASP A 41 21.22 2.83 -3.25
N ASP A 42 21.72 2.00 -4.17
CA ASP A 42 23.06 2.15 -4.74
C ASP A 42 22.98 2.63 -6.21
N GLU A 43 24.13 2.88 -6.84
CA GLU A 43 24.18 3.40 -8.22
C GLU A 43 23.62 2.41 -9.26
N VAL A 44 23.67 1.11 -8.97
CA VAL A 44 23.33 0.01 -9.89
C VAL A 44 21.95 -0.58 -9.57
N TYR A 45 21.61 -0.70 -8.29
CA TYR A 45 20.40 -1.33 -7.78
C TYR A 45 19.57 -0.32 -6.99
N LYS A 46 18.45 0.07 -7.59
CA LYS A 46 17.41 0.87 -6.94
C LYS A 46 16.21 0.00 -6.65
N ARG A 47 15.64 0.12 -5.45
CA ARG A 47 14.45 -0.66 -5.10
C ARG A 47 13.25 -0.16 -5.90
N TYR A 48 12.68 -1.04 -6.73
CA TYR A 48 11.45 -0.75 -7.48
C TYR A 48 10.33 -1.71 -7.08
N LEU A 49 9.19 -1.15 -6.67
CA LEU A 49 7.99 -1.90 -6.29
C LEU A 49 6.76 -1.29 -6.96
N SER A 50 6.00 -2.11 -7.69
CA SER A 50 4.67 -1.73 -8.17
C SER A 50 3.63 -2.10 -7.12
N ARG A 51 2.82 -1.12 -6.70
CA ARG A 51 1.73 -1.32 -5.73
C ARG A 51 0.38 -1.10 -6.40
N MET A 52 -0.48 -2.11 -6.29
CA MET A 52 -1.86 -2.09 -6.76
C MET A 52 -2.80 -2.19 -5.56
N TRP A 53 -3.85 -1.38 -5.56
CA TRP A 53 -4.97 -1.54 -4.64
C TRP A 53 -6.08 -2.28 -5.37
N LEU A 54 -6.51 -3.39 -4.77
CA LEU A 54 -7.50 -4.28 -5.34
C LEU A 54 -8.68 -4.38 -4.38
N ARG A 55 -9.89 -4.43 -4.91
CA ARG A 55 -11.11 -4.62 -4.15
C ARG A 55 -11.98 -5.66 -4.83
N ASN A 56 -12.49 -6.61 -4.03
CA ASN A 56 -13.49 -7.56 -4.45
C ASN A 56 -14.80 -7.20 -3.76
N ASP A 57 -15.78 -6.67 -4.46
CA ASP A 57 -17.01 -6.16 -3.84
C ASP A 57 -17.86 -7.24 -3.17
N LYS A 58 -17.63 -8.53 -3.45
CA LYS A 58 -18.32 -9.64 -2.78
C LYS A 58 -17.69 -10.01 -1.44
N LEU A 59 -16.39 -9.78 -1.28
CA LEU A 59 -15.60 -10.23 -0.12
C LEU A 59 -15.00 -9.07 0.69
N ALA A 60 -15.08 -7.84 0.17
CA ALA A 60 -14.57 -6.66 0.84
C ALA A 60 -15.32 -6.44 2.15
N TRP A 61 -14.57 -6.02 3.17
CA TRP A 61 -15.17 -5.57 4.41
C TRP A 61 -16.04 -4.34 4.15
N GLU A 62 -17.07 -4.17 4.97
CA GLU A 62 -17.88 -2.97 4.94
C GLU A 62 -17.00 -1.75 5.17
N THR A 63 -17.14 -0.75 4.31
CA THR A 63 -16.32 0.46 4.39
C THR A 63 -16.98 1.42 5.36
N PRO A 64 -16.30 1.79 6.47
CA PRO A 64 -16.86 2.72 7.44
C PRO A 64 -17.29 4.02 6.77
N GLU A 65 -18.39 4.62 7.23
CA GLU A 65 -19.00 5.82 6.65
C GLU A 65 -17.96 6.94 6.40
N ALA A 66 -17.15 7.23 7.41
CA ALA A 66 -16.10 8.25 7.33
C ALA A 66 -15.05 8.00 6.22
N MET A 67 -14.91 6.76 5.74
CA MET A 67 -13.94 6.37 4.72
C MET A 67 -14.56 6.25 3.31
N GLN A 68 -15.89 6.27 3.18
CA GLN A 68 -16.57 5.99 1.91
C GLN A 68 -16.13 6.94 0.79
N ALA A 69 -16.05 8.25 1.06
CA ALA A 69 -15.63 9.23 0.06
C ALA A 69 -14.21 8.97 -0.47
N THR A 70 -13.26 8.65 0.41
CA THR A 70 -11.87 8.34 0.03
C THR A 70 -11.79 7.02 -0.74
N TRP A 71 -12.55 6.01 -0.33
CA TRP A 71 -12.59 4.72 -1.02
C TRP A 71 -13.26 4.81 -2.40
N ALA A 72 -14.31 5.60 -2.55
CA ALA A 72 -14.95 5.83 -3.85
C ALA A 72 -13.96 6.40 -4.87
N LYS A 73 -13.10 7.35 -4.46
CA LYS A 73 -12.02 7.89 -5.32
C LYS A 73 -11.02 6.82 -5.78
N LEU A 74 -10.82 5.77 -4.99
CA LEU A 74 -9.85 4.70 -5.28
C LEU A 74 -10.45 3.57 -6.13
N TYR A 75 -11.69 3.15 -5.81
CA TYR A 75 -12.27 1.93 -6.36
C TYR A 75 -13.44 2.15 -7.33
N SER A 76 -14.12 3.30 -7.27
CA SER A 76 -15.21 3.64 -8.18
C SER A 76 -14.70 4.36 -9.44
N VAL A 77 -13.61 3.84 -10.02
CA VAL A 77 -12.95 4.40 -11.21
C VAL A 77 -13.28 3.55 -12.43
N PRO A 78 -13.90 4.12 -13.50
CA PRO A 78 -14.19 3.39 -14.73
C PRO A 78 -12.92 2.77 -15.34
N PRO A 79 -12.99 1.60 -15.99
CA PRO A 79 -11.81 0.89 -16.49
C PRO A 79 -10.85 1.74 -17.33
N LEU A 80 -11.38 2.57 -18.23
CA LEU A 80 -10.58 3.45 -19.10
C LEU A 80 -9.86 4.59 -18.36
N LYS A 81 -10.26 4.89 -17.11
CA LYS A 81 -9.64 5.90 -16.25
C LYS A 81 -8.72 5.29 -15.20
N GLN A 82 -8.63 3.96 -15.12
CA GLN A 82 -7.69 3.29 -14.21
C GLN A 82 -6.27 3.44 -14.73
N ARG A 83 -5.33 3.74 -13.83
CA ARG A 83 -3.92 4.00 -14.18
C ARG A 83 -3.03 2.89 -13.66
N PHE A 84 -2.29 2.26 -14.58
CA PHE A 84 -1.27 1.25 -14.30
C PHE A 84 0.08 1.73 -14.84
N PRO A 85 0.90 2.40 -14.01
CA PRO A 85 2.15 2.96 -14.47
C PRO A 85 3.16 1.85 -14.78
N LEU A 86 3.59 1.77 -16.04
CA LEU A 86 4.60 0.80 -16.48
C LEU A 86 6.03 1.19 -16.08
N LYS A 87 6.23 2.46 -15.72
CA LYS A 87 7.50 3.01 -15.24
C LYS A 87 7.30 3.59 -13.83
N PRO A 88 8.36 3.67 -13.01
CA PRO A 88 8.29 4.37 -11.72
C PRO A 88 7.84 5.81 -11.90
N GLU A 89 6.87 6.23 -11.10
CA GLU A 89 6.35 7.60 -11.08
C GLU A 89 6.19 8.04 -9.63
N ILE A 90 6.70 9.23 -9.32
CA ILE A 90 6.47 9.86 -8.01
C ILE A 90 5.07 10.44 -8.03
N ARG A 91 4.18 9.95 -7.15
CA ARG A 91 2.82 10.50 -7.06
C ARG A 91 2.86 11.81 -6.29
N LEU A 92 2.44 12.87 -6.97
CA LEU A 92 2.17 14.15 -6.35
C LEU A 92 0.75 14.14 -5.76
N ASN A 93 0.53 14.84 -4.66
CA ASN A 93 -0.81 15.11 -4.14
C ASN A 93 -1.52 16.19 -5.00
N GLU A 94 -2.78 16.51 -4.69
CA GLU A 94 -3.57 17.53 -5.39
C GLU A 94 -2.91 18.92 -5.38
N HIS A 95 -1.94 19.15 -4.49
CA HIS A 95 -1.17 20.40 -4.35
C HIS A 95 0.24 20.32 -4.96
N GLY A 96 0.57 19.26 -5.69
CA GLY A 96 1.88 19.11 -6.35
C GLY A 96 3.02 18.69 -5.43
N HIS A 97 2.77 18.37 -4.16
CA HIS A 97 3.79 17.85 -3.25
C HIS A 97 3.94 16.34 -3.42
N VAL A 98 5.16 15.85 -3.33
CA VAL A 98 5.44 14.41 -3.25
C VAL A 98 4.67 13.82 -2.06
N ARG A 99 3.85 12.80 -2.32
CA ARG A 99 3.18 12.03 -1.27
C ARG A 99 4.14 11.12 -0.52
#